data_AF-A0A246FQQ5-F1
#
_entry.id   AF-A0A246FQQ5-F1
#
_cell.length_a   1.000
_cell.length_b   1.000
_cell.length_c   1.000
_cell.angle_alpha   90.00
_cell.angle_beta   90.00
_cell.angle_gamma   90.00
#
_symmetry.space_group_name_H-M   'P 1'
#
loop_
_entity.id
_entity.type
_entity.pdbx_description
1 polymer ?
#
loop_
_entity_poly.entity_id
_entity_poly.type
_entity_poly.pdbx_seq_one_letter_code
_entity_poly.pdbx_strand_id
1 'polypeptide(L)'
;MALTAYQTQFKRRMKRAIKLRAKADQKARRYTQLLADAIGAAEDAATQMNALNQLYNVDVSTYTLLTQALHANSGQEVLVDHLAQSTPGEELVIFNQVPDGNGGQELPANSLFGEVATGTPILSPPQVDLLQA
;
A
#
# COMPACT_ATOMS: atom_id res chain seq x y z
N MET A 1 -32.12 -10.87 -17.84
CA MET A 1 -31.86 -9.50 -18.32
C MET A 1 -30.38 -9.36 -18.62
N ALA A 2 -30.02 -8.70 -19.73
CA ALA A 2 -28.63 -8.34 -20.01
C ALA A 2 -28.19 -7.19 -19.08
N LEU A 3 -26.92 -7.17 -18.67
CA LEU A 3 -26.35 -6.08 -17.88
C LEU A 3 -26.31 -4.80 -18.72
N THR A 4 -26.58 -3.66 -18.08
CA THR A 4 -26.40 -2.36 -18.74
C THR A 4 -24.92 -2.03 -18.94
N ALA A 5 -24.62 -1.05 -19.80
CA ALA A 5 -23.24 -0.57 -19.99
C ALA A 5 -22.66 -0.03 -18.67
N TYR A 6 -23.47 0.69 -17.89
CA TYR A 6 -23.16 1.13 -16.53
C TYR A 6 -22.77 -0.03 -15.60
N GLN A 7 -23.59 -1.08 -15.52
CA GLN A 7 -23.32 -2.24 -14.66
C GLN A 7 -22.07 -3.01 -15.11
N THR A 8 -21.86 -3.12 -16.42
CA THR A 8 -20.67 -3.76 -16.99
C THR A 8 -19.41 -2.97 -16.65
N GLN A 9 -19.46 -1.63 -16.78
CA GLN A 9 -18.37 -0.74 -16.41
C GLN A 9 -18.04 -0.85 -14.91
N PHE A 10 -19.05 -0.85 -14.03
CA PHE A 10 -18.84 -1.04 -12.60
C PHE A 10 -18.10 -2.34 -12.30
N LYS A 11 -18.54 -3.47 -12.87
CA LYS A 11 -17.89 -4.77 -12.67
C LYS A 11 -16.43 -4.76 -13.12
N ARG A 12 -16.12 -4.09 -14.25
CA ARG A 12 -14.75 -3.93 -14.75
C ARG A 12 -13.89 -3.12 -13.79
N ARG A 13 -14.37 -1.96 -13.36
CA ARG A 13 -13.67 -1.05 -12.44
C ARG A 13 -13.43 -1.70 -11.08
N MET A 14 -14.46 -2.33 -10.51
CA MET A 14 -14.38 -3.03 -9.22
C MET A 14 -13.39 -4.21 -9.28
N LYS A 15 -13.47 -5.06 -10.31
CA LYS A 15 -12.51 -6.16 -10.49
C LYS A 15 -11.06 -5.68 -10.54
N ARG A 16 -10.81 -4.53 -11.17
CA ARG A 16 -9.46 -3.95 -11.23
C ARG A 16 -9.01 -3.41 -9.87
N ALA A 17 -9.87 -2.71 -9.15
CA ALA A 17 -9.57 -2.21 -7.81
C ALA A 17 -9.23 -3.34 -6.83
N ILE A 18 -10.04 -4.41 -6.82
CA ILE A 18 -9.78 -5.60 -6.00
C ILE A 18 -8.43 -6.23 -6.35
N LYS A 19 -8.12 -6.37 -7.64
CA LYS A 19 -6.82 -6.90 -8.09
C LYS A 19 -5.65 -6.02 -7.65
N LEU A 20 -5.82 -4.69 -7.68
CA LEU A 20 -4.80 -3.76 -7.22
C LEU A 20 -4.56 -3.90 -5.70
N ARG A 21 -5.64 -3.95 -4.92
CA ARG A 21 -5.60 -4.19 -3.47
C ARG A 21 -4.89 -5.50 -3.13
N ALA A 22 -5.26 -6.60 -3.78
CA ALA A 22 -4.64 -7.91 -3.57
C ALA A 22 -3.13 -7.92 -3.91
N LYS A 23 -2.73 -7.22 -4.98
CA LYS A 23 -1.30 -7.06 -5.32
C LYS A 23 -0.55 -6.24 -4.29
N ALA A 24 -1.16 -5.20 -3.74
CA ALA A 24 -0.56 -4.40 -2.69
C ALA A 24 -0.38 -5.22 -1.40
N ASP A 25 -1.39 -5.99 -0.99
CA ASP A 25 -1.31 -6.93 0.14
C ASP A 25 -0.17 -7.95 -0.04
N GLN A 26 -0.09 -8.58 -1.22
CA GLN A 26 0.99 -9.53 -1.51
C GLN A 26 2.38 -8.90 -1.38
N LYS A 27 2.54 -7.66 -1.83
CA LYS A 27 3.81 -6.92 -1.67
C LYS A 27 4.09 -6.58 -0.22
N ALA A 28 3.09 -6.08 0.51
CA ALA A 28 3.21 -5.75 1.92
C ALA A 28 3.69 -6.96 2.71
N ARG A 29 3.04 -8.12 2.55
CA ARG A 29 3.44 -9.38 3.20
C ARG A 29 4.89 -9.74 2.94
N ARG A 30 5.30 -9.71 1.67
CA ARG A 30 6.69 -10.01 1.28
C ARG A 30 7.68 -9.05 1.93
N TYR A 31 7.40 -7.75 1.91
CA TYR A 31 8.32 -6.75 2.46
C TYR A 31 8.34 -6.77 3.98
N THR A 32 7.22 -7.05 4.65
CA THR A 32 7.18 -7.26 6.09
C THR A 32 8.07 -8.43 6.50
N GLN A 33 8.02 -9.55 5.79
CA GLN A 33 8.91 -10.69 6.08
C GLN A 33 10.39 -10.31 5.92
N LEU A 34 10.75 -9.68 4.78
CA LEU A 34 12.13 -9.26 4.54
C LEU A 34 12.64 -8.27 5.58
N LEU A 35 11.76 -7.38 6.05
CA LEU A 35 12.09 -6.43 7.12
C LEU A 35 12.26 -7.13 8.46
N ALA A 36 11.38 -8.07 8.79
CA ALA A 36 11.47 -8.87 10.01
C ALA A 36 12.80 -9.67 10.04
N ASP A 37 13.16 -10.32 8.92
CA ASP A 37 14.42 -11.07 8.80
C ASP A 37 15.64 -10.15 8.97
N ALA A 38 15.60 -8.95 8.40
CA ALA A 38 16.68 -7.97 8.51
C ALA A 38 16.84 -7.42 9.94
N ILE A 39 15.74 -7.26 10.67
CA ILE A 39 15.76 -6.84 12.08
C ILE A 39 16.38 -7.95 12.95
N GLY A 40 15.97 -9.20 12.76
CA GLY A 40 16.57 -10.34 13.46
C GLY A 40 18.08 -10.46 13.20
N ALA A 41 18.51 -10.33 11.95
CA ALA A 41 19.94 -10.32 11.62
C ALA A 41 20.70 -9.15 12.28
N ALA A 42 20.05 -8.01 12.49
CA ALA A 42 20.64 -6.88 13.21
C ALA A 42 20.75 -7.15 14.72
N GLU A 43 19.79 -7.86 15.32
CA GLU A 43 19.83 -8.30 16.72
C GLU A 43 20.97 -9.32 16.96
N ASP A 44 21.15 -10.28 16.05
CA ASP A 44 22.27 -11.23 16.09
C ASP A 44 23.62 -10.50 16.03
N ALA A 45 23.76 -9.54 15.11
CA ALA A 45 24.96 -8.73 14.97
C ALA A 45 25.22 -7.87 16.22
N ALA A 46 24.18 -7.24 16.76
CA ALA A 46 24.27 -6.45 17.99
C ALA A 46 24.71 -7.31 19.18
N THR A 47 24.24 -8.55 19.27
CA THR A 47 24.66 -9.52 20.29
C THR A 47 26.15 -9.84 20.17
N GLN A 48 26.65 -10.09 18.95
CA GLN A 48 28.08 -10.31 18.73
C GLN A 48 28.93 -9.08 19.06
N MET A 49 28.50 -7.89 18.63
CA MET A 49 29.19 -6.64 18.95
C MET A 49 29.25 -6.39 20.45
N ASN A 50 28.15 -6.63 21.17
CA ASN A 50 28.12 -6.49 22.63
C ASN A 50 29.07 -7.48 23.31
N ALA A 51 29.15 -8.73 22.84
CA ALA A 51 30.10 -9.71 23.36
C ALA A 51 31.56 -9.28 23.14
N LEU A 52 31.88 -8.72 21.97
CA LEU A 52 33.21 -8.16 21.69
C LEU A 52 33.53 -6.96 22.57
N ASN A 53 32.57 -6.05 22.74
CA ASN A 53 32.69 -4.90 23.63
C ASN A 53 33.04 -5.33 25.06
N GLN A 54 32.34 -6.34 25.57
CA GLN A 54 32.60 -6.89 26.91
C GLN A 54 33.95 -7.60 27.00
N LEU A 55 34.32 -8.40 25.98
CA LEU A 55 35.56 -9.17 25.97
C LEU A 55 36.82 -8.28 25.93
N TYR A 56 36.77 -7.22 25.13
CA TYR A 56 37.91 -6.33 24.91
C TYR A 56 37.80 -5.00 25.65
N ASN A 57 36.77 -4.82 26.49
CA ASN A 57 36.48 -3.59 27.24
C ASN A 57 36.46 -2.34 26.33
N VAL A 58 35.80 -2.46 25.18
CA VAL A 58 35.57 -1.38 24.23
C VAL A 58 34.09 -1.00 24.20
N ASP A 59 33.77 0.25 23.85
CA ASP A 59 32.39 0.75 23.78
C ASP A 59 32.08 1.21 22.35
N VAL A 60 31.72 0.24 21.49
CA VAL A 60 31.32 0.49 20.11
C VAL A 60 29.82 0.29 19.98
N SER A 61 29.12 1.19 19.28
CA SER A 61 27.68 1.06 19.03
C SER A 61 27.33 -0.30 18.43
N THR A 62 26.41 -1.02 19.08
CA THR A 62 25.97 -2.36 18.68
C THR A 62 24.99 -2.34 17.49
N TYR A 63 24.28 -1.22 17.30
CA TYR A 63 23.37 -1.02 16.18
C TYR A 63 23.78 0.17 15.31
N THR A 64 23.33 0.15 14.07
CA THR A 64 23.29 1.34 13.20
C THR A 64 22.03 2.16 13.51
N LEU A 65 22.02 3.45 13.12
CA LEU A 65 20.87 4.34 13.37
C LEU A 65 19.54 3.77 12.85
N LEU A 66 19.52 3.23 11.64
CA LEU A 66 18.31 2.69 11.04
C LEU A 66 17.85 1.41 11.75
N THR A 67 18.77 0.48 12.02
CA THR A 67 18.42 -0.79 12.68
C THR A 67 18.00 -0.57 14.13
N GLN A 68 18.61 0.40 14.83
CA GLN A 68 18.17 0.82 16.15
C GLN A 68 16.75 1.40 16.13
N ALA A 69 16.45 2.29 15.18
CA ALA A 69 15.12 2.88 15.06
C ALA A 69 14.04 1.84 14.70
N LEU A 70 14.35 0.91 13.81
CA LEU A 70 13.44 -0.17 13.42
C LEU A 70 13.20 -1.16 14.56
N HIS A 71 14.24 -1.58 15.26
CA HIS A 71 14.12 -2.44 16.44
C HIS A 71 13.25 -1.79 17.53
N ALA A 72 13.43 -0.49 17.78
CA ALA A 72 12.68 0.22 18.83
C ALA A 72 11.17 0.40 18.52
N ASN A 73 10.77 0.43 17.25
CA ASN A 73 9.39 0.73 16.85
C ASN A 73 8.63 -0.47 16.26
N SER A 74 9.37 -1.46 15.76
CA SER A 74 8.84 -2.52 14.90
C SER A 74 9.66 -3.80 15.06
N GLY A 75 9.86 -4.26 16.30
CA GLY A 75 10.60 -5.50 16.58
C GLY A 75 10.13 -6.68 15.71
N GLN A 76 11.05 -7.59 15.40
CA GLN A 76 10.79 -8.72 14.48
C GLN A 76 9.50 -9.47 14.82
N GLU A 77 9.30 -9.77 16.11
CA GLU A 77 8.11 -10.46 16.62
C GLU A 77 6.81 -9.74 16.27
N VAL A 78 6.76 -8.41 16.43
CA VAL A 78 5.56 -7.60 16.14
C VAL A 78 5.19 -7.70 14.66
N LEU A 79 6.18 -7.64 13.77
CA LEU A 79 5.96 -7.76 12.33
C LEU A 79 5.47 -9.16 11.93
N VAL A 80 6.03 -10.20 12.53
CA VAL A 80 5.63 -11.60 12.30
C VAL A 80 4.23 -11.87 12.86
N ASP A 81 3.91 -11.33 14.04
CA ASP A 81 2.59 -11.45 14.66
C ASP A 81 1.50 -10.80 13.80
N HIS A 82 1.75 -9.59 13.28
CA HIS A 82 0.82 -8.95 12.35
C HIS A 82 0.60 -9.76 11.06
N LEU A 83 1.64 -10.45 10.56
CA LEU A 83 1.50 -11.36 9.42
C LEU A 83 0.68 -12.61 9.77
N ALA A 84 0.92 -13.19 10.94
CA ALA A 84 0.24 -14.40 11.41
C ALA A 84 -1.24 -14.16 11.71
N GLN A 85 -1.59 -12.97 12.21
CA GLN A 85 -2.97 -12.58 12.51
C GLN A 85 -3.78 -12.18 11.27
N SER A 86 -3.13 -12.02 10.10
CA SER A 86 -3.78 -11.55 8.88
C SER A 86 -3.92 -12.67 7.84
N THR A 87 -5.15 -13.10 7.57
CA THR A 87 -5.43 -14.13 6.55
C THR A 87 -5.28 -13.56 5.12
N PRO A 88 -4.54 -14.21 4.21
CA PRO A 88 -4.38 -13.72 2.84
C PRO A 88 -5.73 -13.54 2.12
N GLY A 89 -6.02 -12.31 1.69
CA GLY A 89 -7.21 -12.03 0.87
C GLY A 89 -8.54 -12.05 1.61
N GLU A 90 -8.55 -11.90 2.95
CA GLU A 90 -9.75 -11.93 3.80
C GLU A 90 -10.65 -10.69 3.71
N GLU A 91 -10.96 -10.25 2.50
CA GLU A 91 -12.06 -9.32 2.28
C GLU A 91 -13.05 -10.01 1.36
N LEU A 92 -14.04 -10.67 1.98
CA LEU A 92 -15.24 -11.20 1.35
C LEU A 92 -15.79 -10.20 0.33
N VAL A 93 -15.52 -10.43 -0.95
CA VAL A 93 -16.07 -9.61 -2.02
C VAL A 93 -17.49 -10.07 -2.27
N ILE A 94 -18.43 -9.52 -1.49
CA ILE A 94 -19.85 -9.65 -1.80
C ILE A 94 -20.13 -8.68 -2.94
N PHE A 95 -20.23 -9.20 -4.17
CA PHE A 95 -20.72 -8.43 -5.30
C PHE A 95 -22.24 -8.27 -5.16
N ASN A 96 -22.66 -7.26 -4.38
CA ASN A 96 -24.03 -6.78 -4.50
C ASN A 96 -24.23 -6.23 -5.92
N GLN A 97 -25.33 -6.62 -6.57
CA GLN A 97 -25.68 -6.05 -7.87
C GLN A 97 -25.90 -4.55 -7.70
N VAL A 98 -25.22 -3.74 -8.51
CA VAL A 98 -25.43 -2.30 -8.51
C VAL A 98 -26.71 -2.02 -9.31
N PRO A 99 -27.72 -1.36 -8.71
CA PRO A 99 -28.92 -0.96 -9.44
C PRO A 99 -28.53 0.01 -10.55
N ASP A 100 -29.36 0.06 -11.60
CA ASP A 100 -29.10 0.94 -12.73
C ASP A 100 -29.36 2.41 -12.36
N GLY A 101 -28.37 3.05 -11.73
CA GLY A 101 -28.48 4.40 -11.18
C GLY A 101 -28.32 5.53 -12.20
N ASN A 102 -28.01 5.22 -13.46
CA ASN A 102 -27.74 6.21 -14.51
C ASN A 102 -28.46 5.89 -15.84
N GLY A 103 -29.62 5.22 -15.78
CA GLY A 103 -30.39 4.85 -16.98
C GLY A 103 -29.62 3.97 -17.98
N GLY A 104 -28.67 3.19 -17.49
CA GLY A 104 -27.87 2.24 -18.25
C GLY A 104 -26.62 2.82 -18.88
N GLN A 105 -26.42 4.14 -18.80
CA GLN A 105 -25.33 4.85 -19.48
C GLN A 105 -23.99 4.71 -18.75
N GLU A 106 -22.94 4.43 -19.53
CA GLU A 106 -21.57 4.33 -19.05
C GLU A 106 -21.07 5.70 -18.52
N LEU A 107 -20.32 5.70 -17.41
CA LEU A 107 -19.69 6.92 -16.88
C LEU A 107 -18.46 7.31 -17.72
N PRO A 108 -18.03 8.59 -17.70
CA PRO A 108 -16.80 9.01 -18.34
C PRO A 108 -15.59 8.19 -17.91
N ALA A 109 -14.65 7.98 -18.83
CA ALA A 109 -13.41 7.26 -18.58
C ALA A 109 -12.62 7.90 -17.43
N ASN A 110 -12.06 7.07 -16.54
CA ASN A 110 -11.29 7.54 -15.39
C ASN A 110 -9.96 6.78 -15.25
N SER A 111 -8.88 7.56 -15.18
CA SER A 111 -7.49 7.07 -15.12
C SER A 111 -7.18 6.24 -13.87
N LEU A 112 -7.90 6.42 -12.76
CA LEU A 112 -7.78 5.58 -11.57
C LEU A 112 -8.08 4.10 -11.86
N PHE A 113 -8.95 3.84 -12.84
CA PHE A 113 -9.26 2.50 -13.31
C PHE A 113 -8.44 2.11 -14.55
N GLY A 114 -7.39 2.88 -14.86
CA GLY A 114 -6.50 2.73 -16.01
C GLY A 114 -7.25 2.77 -17.34
N GLU A 115 -8.28 3.60 -17.42
CA GLU A 115 -9.00 3.95 -18.65
C GLU A 115 -8.37 5.24 -19.22
N VAL A 116 -8.28 5.35 -20.54
CA VAL A 116 -7.76 6.56 -21.20
C VAL A 116 -8.90 7.55 -21.36
N ALA A 117 -8.80 8.71 -20.71
CA ALA A 117 -9.75 9.80 -20.91
C ALA A 117 -9.42 10.51 -22.23
N THR A 118 -10.12 10.16 -23.31
CA THR A 118 -10.12 10.96 -24.55
C THR A 118 -11.05 12.15 -24.35
N GLY A 119 -10.57 13.16 -23.64
CA GLY A 119 -11.22 14.46 -23.49
C GLY A 119 -10.18 15.57 -23.56
N THR A 120 -10.39 16.54 -24.43
CA THR A 120 -9.54 17.74 -24.54
C THR A 120 -9.41 18.42 -23.17
N PRO A 121 -8.20 18.85 -22.75
CA PRO A 121 -8.03 19.54 -21.49
C PRO A 121 -8.89 20.80 -21.49
N ILE A 122 -9.75 20.94 -20.48
CA ILE A 122 -10.47 22.19 -20.23
C ILE A 122 -9.43 23.16 -19.66
N LEU A 123 -8.88 24.01 -20.53
CA LEU A 123 -8.05 25.15 -20.11
C LEU A 123 -8.93 26.06 -19.24
N SER A 124 -8.56 26.24 -17.97
CA SER A 124 -9.15 27.29 -17.14
C SER A 124 -8.78 28.64 -17.76
N PRO A 125 -9.73 29.58 -17.95
CA PRO A 125 -9.40 30.91 -18.47
C PRO A 125 -8.43 31.63 -17.52
N PRO A 126 -7.51 32.46 -18.04
CA PRO A 126 -6.54 33.16 -17.22
C PRO A 126 -7.24 34.08 -16.21
N GLN A 127 -6.87 33.96 -14.93
CA GLN A 127 -7.27 34.92 -13.91
C GLN A 127 -6.67 36.29 -14.28
N VAL A 128 -7.54 37.25 -14.55
CA VAL A 128 -7.16 38.65 -14.71
C VAL A 128 -6.84 39.16 -13.31
N ASP A 129 -5.55 39.37 -13.02
CA ASP A 129 -5.12 40.08 -11.82
C ASP A 129 -5.58 41.54 -11.96
N LEU A 130 -6.63 41.88 -11.22
CA LEU A 130 -7.14 43.25 -11.14
C LEU A 130 -6.23 44.02 -10.16
N LEU A 131 -5.27 44.75 -10.72
CA LEU A 131 -4.53 45.80 -10.02
C LEU A 131 -5.50 46.86 -9.47
N GLN A 132 -5.59 46.96 -8.14
CA GLN A 132 -6.08 48.11 -7.37
C GLN A 132 -5.35 48.08 -6.02
N ALA A 133 -4.80 49.15 -5.44
CA ALA A 133 -4.50 50.52 -5.85
C ALA A 133 -3.40 51.00 -4.90
#